data_AF-A0A7S0G365-F1
#
_entry.id   AF-A0A7S0G365-F1
#
_cell.length_a   1.000
_cell.length_b   1.000
_cell.length_c   1.000
_cell.angle_alpha   90.00
_cell.angle_beta   90.00
_cell.angle_gamma   90.00
#
_symmetry.space_group_name_H-M   'P 1'
#
loop_
_entity.id
_entity.type
_entity.pdbx_description
1 polymer ?
#
loop_
_entity_poly.entity_id
_entity_poly.type
_entity_poly.pdbx_seq_one_letter_code
_entity_poly.pdbx_strand_id
1 'polypeptide(L)'
;HHSSVAAAFGAGLSSCVVVDIGHSSGYVVCIEDGTAVAESRVKIPYGGREVSAAIQVIADQYCERDICEGIDESDEETVLVAVKEQLCDASGEDNDSLAIANVVLKDDRNLRVSIGVGLRSVAVSGLFYPKLLHVL
;
A
#
# COMPACT_ATOMS: atom_id res chain seq x y z
N HIS A 1 12.48 -13.78 -8.99
CA HIS A 1 13.00 -14.25 -10.30
C HIS A 1 11.98 -15.15 -10.99
N HIS A 2 11.56 -16.26 -10.37
CA HIS A 2 10.53 -17.13 -10.94
C HIS A 2 9.12 -16.56 -10.80
N SER A 3 8.88 -15.71 -9.80
CA SER A 3 7.60 -15.03 -9.56
C SER A 3 7.13 -14.18 -10.75
N SER A 4 8.02 -13.42 -11.40
CA SER A 4 7.65 -12.56 -12.53
C SER A 4 7.36 -13.32 -13.81
N VAL A 5 8.13 -14.38 -14.08
CA VAL A 5 7.84 -15.28 -15.21
C VAL A 5 6.53 -16.01 -14.99
N ALA A 6 6.26 -16.48 -13.76
CA ALA A 6 4.99 -17.09 -13.40
C ALA A 6 3.82 -16.09 -13.53
N ALA A 7 3.99 -14.83 -13.14
CA ALA A 7 2.98 -13.79 -13.32
C ALA A 7 2.69 -13.53 -14.81
N ALA A 8 3.73 -13.42 -15.65
CA ALA A 8 3.57 -13.25 -17.09
C ALA A 8 2.85 -14.44 -17.74
N PHE A 9 3.20 -15.67 -17.37
CA PHE A 9 2.48 -16.86 -17.82
C PHE A 9 1.03 -16.91 -17.34
N GLY A 10 0.78 -16.56 -16.07
CA GLY A 10 -0.58 -16.45 -15.53
C GLY A 10 -1.43 -15.43 -16.27
N ALA A 11 -0.81 -14.37 -16.80
CA ALA A 11 -1.46 -13.36 -17.64
C ALA A 11 -1.51 -13.72 -19.14
N GLY A 12 -0.87 -14.81 -19.57
CA GLY A 12 -0.81 -15.21 -20.98
C GLY A 12 0.08 -14.32 -21.85
N LEU A 13 1.07 -13.64 -21.24
CA LEU A 13 1.96 -12.71 -21.93
C LEU A 13 3.36 -13.33 -22.08
N SER A 14 3.83 -13.49 -23.31
CA SER A 14 5.20 -13.94 -23.59
C SER A 14 6.22 -12.83 -23.52
N SER A 15 5.80 -11.57 -23.72
CA SER A 15 6.62 -10.37 -23.60
C SER A 15 5.83 -9.26 -22.90
N CYS A 16 6.36 -8.75 -21.79
CA CYS A 16 5.72 -7.71 -20.98
C CYS A 16 6.70 -7.12 -19.97
N VAL A 17 6.28 -6.06 -19.26
CA VAL A 17 6.97 -5.60 -18.04
C VAL A 17 6.15 -6.03 -16.84
N VAL A 18 6.78 -6.71 -15.90
CA VAL A 18 6.16 -7.06 -14.61
C VAL A 18 6.62 -6.05 -13.58
N VAL A 19 5.65 -5.38 -12.95
CA VAL A 19 5.85 -4.53 -11.77
C VAL A 19 5.21 -5.26 -10.60
N ASP A 20 6.04 -5.78 -9.70
CA ASP A 20 5.61 -6.52 -8.51
C ASP A 20 5.86 -5.63 -7.29
N ILE A 21 4.79 -5.17 -6.64
CA ILE A 21 4.85 -4.35 -5.43
C ILE A 21 4.40 -5.21 -4.26
N GLY A 22 5.34 -5.59 -3.41
CA GLY A 22 5.07 -6.37 -2.21
C GLY A 22 4.82 -5.50 -0.98
N HIS A 23 4.85 -6.14 0.19
CA HIS A 23 4.64 -5.48 1.47
C HIS A 23 5.79 -4.53 1.82
N SER A 24 7.07 -4.94 1.79
CA SER A 24 8.21 -4.09 2.19
C SER A 24 9.20 -3.80 1.06
N SER A 25 8.92 -4.30 -0.15
CA SER A 25 9.75 -4.10 -1.33
C SER A 25 9.01 -4.58 -2.57
N GLY A 26 9.45 -4.10 -3.72
CA GLY A 26 9.01 -4.57 -5.03
C GLY A 26 10.15 -4.64 -6.03
N TYR A 27 9.82 -4.99 -7.26
CA TYR A 27 10.75 -4.94 -8.38
C TYR A 27 10.02 -4.76 -9.71
N VAL A 28 10.77 -4.26 -10.68
CA VAL A 28 10.39 -4.18 -12.10
C VAL A 28 11.31 -5.11 -12.89
N VAL A 29 10.76 -5.84 -13.84
CA VAL A 29 11.55 -6.68 -14.75
C VAL A 29 10.84 -6.85 -16.10
N CYS A 30 11.62 -6.80 -17.19
CA CYS A 30 11.13 -7.15 -18.51
C CYS A 30 11.12 -8.67 -18.68
N ILE A 31 10.04 -9.18 -19.25
CA ILE A 31 9.90 -10.55 -19.73
C ILE A 31 9.98 -10.51 -21.26
N GLU A 32 10.80 -11.39 -21.83
CA GLU A 32 10.96 -11.57 -23.27
C GLU A 32 11.00 -13.07 -23.57
N ASP A 33 10.12 -13.52 -24.46
CA ASP A 33 9.90 -14.93 -24.82
C ASP A 33 9.81 -15.87 -23.61
N GLY A 34 9.07 -15.44 -22.57
CA GLY A 34 8.87 -16.21 -21.34
C GLY A 34 10.09 -16.26 -20.42
N THR A 35 11.09 -15.41 -20.64
CA THR A 35 12.30 -15.32 -19.81
C THR A 35 12.46 -13.93 -19.21
N ALA A 36 12.98 -13.86 -17.98
CA ALA A 36 13.24 -12.58 -17.33
C ALA A 36 14.60 -12.00 -17.76
N VAL A 37 14.60 -10.82 -18.38
CA VAL A 37 15.80 -10.12 -18.85
C VAL A 37 16.57 -9.58 -17.64
N ALA A 38 17.78 -10.08 -17.40
CA ALA A 38 18.50 -9.87 -16.14
C ALA A 38 18.89 -8.40 -15.90
N GLU A 39 19.30 -7.72 -16.97
CA GLU A 39 19.78 -6.34 -16.98
C GLU A 39 18.65 -5.33 -16.80
N SER A 40 17.40 -5.73 -17.04
CA SER A 40 16.22 -4.87 -16.88
C SER A 40 15.71 -4.77 -15.43
N ARG A 41 16.28 -5.55 -14.51
CA ARG A 41 15.78 -5.66 -13.14
C ARG A 41 16.04 -4.38 -12.35
N VAL A 42 14.98 -3.77 -11.86
CA VAL A 42 15.05 -2.62 -10.96
C VAL A 42 14.40 -2.98 -9.63
N LYS A 43 15.10 -2.77 -8.51
CA LYS A 43 14.56 -2.97 -7.17
C LYS A 43 13.82 -1.72 -6.71
N ILE A 44 12.64 -1.91 -6.13
CA ILE A 44 11.87 -0.88 -5.44
C ILE A 44 12.01 -1.16 -3.93
N PRO A 45 12.66 -0.28 -3.13
CA PRO A 45 12.96 -0.53 -1.73
C PRO A 45 11.81 -0.14 -0.77
N TYR A 46 10.58 -0.13 -1.26
CA TYR A 46 9.37 0.20 -0.53
C TYR A 46 8.17 -0.58 -1.10
N GLY A 47 7.08 -0.62 -0.35
CA GLY A 47 5.84 -1.29 -0.73
C GLY A 47 4.66 -0.85 0.14
N GLY A 48 3.71 -1.76 0.33
CA GLY A 48 2.49 -1.48 1.09
C GLY A 48 2.70 -1.13 2.58
N ARG A 49 3.83 -1.52 3.17
CA ARG A 49 4.22 -1.21 4.55
C ARG A 49 4.47 0.27 4.70
N GLU A 50 5.30 0.85 3.83
CA GLU A 50 5.63 2.26 3.88
C GLU A 50 4.40 3.13 3.61
N VAL A 51 3.47 2.67 2.76
CA VAL A 51 2.15 3.33 2.59
C VAL A 51 1.36 3.31 3.90
N SER A 52 1.32 2.17 4.59
CA SER A 52 0.61 2.05 5.88
C SER A 52 1.24 2.93 6.96
N ALA A 53 2.58 3.01 6.99
CA ALA A 53 3.30 3.91 7.89
C ALA A 53 3.00 5.39 7.58
N ALA A 54 2.95 5.78 6.30
CA ALA A 54 2.59 7.14 5.90
C ALA A 54 1.17 7.53 6.35
N ILE A 55 0.22 6.58 6.36
CA ILE A 55 -1.13 6.81 6.91
C ILE A 55 -1.04 7.18 8.39
N GLN A 56 -0.29 6.43 9.20
CA GLN A 56 -0.12 6.73 10.62
C GLN A 56 0.46 8.14 10.81
N VAL A 57 1.53 8.48 10.10
CA VAL A 57 2.18 9.79 10.27
C VAL A 57 1.27 10.95 9.85
N ILE A 58 0.56 10.81 8.73
CA ILE A 58 -0.42 11.83 8.30
C ILE A 58 -1.53 11.95 9.36
N ALA A 59 -1.98 10.84 9.93
CA ALA A 59 -3.01 10.86 10.95
C ALA A 59 -2.54 11.57 12.22
N ASP A 60 -1.35 11.25 12.72
CA ASP A 60 -0.76 11.87 13.91
C ASP A 60 -0.57 13.38 13.76
N GLN A 61 -0.24 13.83 12.54
CA GLN A 61 0.02 15.24 12.27
C GLN A 61 -1.26 16.06 12.04
N TYR A 62 -2.28 15.47 11.42
CA TYR A 62 -3.42 16.23 10.87
C TYR A 62 -4.79 15.79 11.37
N CYS A 63 -4.92 14.68 12.09
CA CYS A 63 -6.18 14.27 12.69
C CYS A 63 -6.29 14.72 14.14
N GLU A 64 -7.52 15.04 14.58
CA GLU A 64 -7.79 15.35 15.99
C GLU A 64 -7.64 14.13 16.90
N ARG A 65 -7.67 12.92 16.33
CA ARG A 65 -7.53 11.64 17.02
C ARG A 65 -6.64 10.71 16.23
N ASP A 66 -5.76 10.02 16.95
CA ASP A 66 -4.95 8.94 16.41
C ASP A 66 -5.85 7.80 15.92
N ILE A 67 -5.58 7.29 14.71
CA ILE A 67 -6.31 6.18 14.10
C ILE A 67 -6.22 4.91 14.98
N CYS A 68 -5.11 4.77 15.70
CA CYS A 68 -4.80 3.66 16.59
C CYS A 68 -5.06 3.98 18.08
N GLU A 69 -5.76 5.08 18.40
CA GLU A 69 -6.03 5.46 19.79
C GLU A 69 -6.75 4.36 20.57
N GLY A 70 -6.10 3.84 21.62
CA GLY A 70 -6.66 2.78 22.47
C GLY A 70 -6.66 1.39 21.84
N ILE A 71 -5.97 1.22 20.71
CA ILE A 71 -5.69 -0.07 20.09
C ILE A 71 -4.42 -0.66 20.72
N ASP A 72 -4.37 -1.99 20.83
CA ASP A 72 -3.16 -2.68 21.28
C ASP A 72 -2.09 -2.57 20.18
N GLU A 73 -0.83 -2.33 20.54
CA GLU A 73 0.30 -2.22 19.61
C GLU A 73 0.36 -3.43 18.64
N SER A 74 -0.03 -4.61 19.13
CA SER A 74 -0.07 -5.82 18.32
C SER A 74 -1.15 -5.83 17.23
N ASP A 75 -2.16 -4.96 17.32
CA ASP A 75 -3.27 -4.82 16.38
C ASP A 75 -3.18 -3.58 15.48
N GLU A 76 -2.29 -2.63 15.76
CA GLU A 76 -2.12 -1.39 14.98
C GLU A 76 -1.87 -1.65 13.49
N GLU A 77 -0.99 -2.61 13.16
CA GLU A 77 -0.73 -2.97 11.76
C GLU A 77 -2.01 -3.48 11.06
N THR A 78 -2.88 -4.20 11.78
CA THR A 78 -4.14 -4.70 11.24
C THR A 78 -5.07 -3.52 10.89
N VAL A 79 -5.12 -2.51 11.76
CA VAL A 79 -5.91 -1.29 11.53
C VAL A 79 -5.39 -0.53 10.32
N LEU A 80 -4.09 -0.22 10.28
CA LEU A 80 -3.49 0.57 9.20
C LEU A 80 -3.60 -0.14 7.84
N VAL A 81 -3.37 -1.46 7.81
CA VAL A 81 -3.55 -2.25 6.58
C VAL A 81 -5.02 -2.26 6.14
N ALA A 82 -5.96 -2.46 7.05
CA ALA A 82 -7.38 -2.44 6.70
C ALA A 82 -7.84 -1.08 6.17
N VAL A 83 -7.39 0.02 6.80
CA VAL A 83 -7.63 1.39 6.32
C VAL A 83 -7.06 1.57 4.92
N LYS A 84 -5.81 1.19 4.70
CA LYS A 84 -5.14 1.29 3.41
C LYS A 84 -5.88 0.52 2.31
N GLU A 85 -6.14 -0.77 2.53
CA GLU A 85 -6.70 -1.66 1.51
C GLU A 85 -8.18 -1.36 1.20
N GLN A 86 -8.94 -0.82 2.18
CA GLN A 86 -10.37 -0.51 1.97
C GLN A 86 -10.62 0.89 1.43
N LEU A 87 -9.78 1.87 1.79
CA LEU A 87 -10.12 3.28 1.62
C LEU A 87 -9.13 4.07 0.76
N CYS A 88 -7.88 3.63 0.62
CA CYS A 88 -6.90 4.39 -0.13
C CYS A 88 -6.98 4.10 -1.64
N ASP A 89 -6.77 5.12 -2.46
CA ASP A 89 -6.73 5.00 -3.91
C ASP A 89 -5.69 5.95 -4.52
N ALA A 90 -5.28 5.62 -5.75
CA ALA A 90 -4.32 6.41 -6.53
C ALA A 90 -4.99 7.25 -7.64
N SER A 91 -6.33 7.31 -7.67
CA SER A 91 -7.07 7.98 -8.74
C SER A 91 -6.98 9.51 -8.62
N GLY A 92 -6.76 10.01 -7.41
CA GLY A 92 -6.84 11.44 -7.11
C GLY A 92 -8.27 11.98 -7.12
N GLU A 93 -9.26 11.11 -7.34
CA GLU A 93 -10.69 11.42 -7.25
C GLU A 93 -11.16 11.23 -5.81
N ASP A 94 -10.72 12.11 -4.91
CA ASP A 94 -11.26 12.13 -3.56
C ASP A 94 -12.56 12.94 -3.53
N ASN A 95 -13.62 12.35 -2.96
CA ASN A 95 -14.79 13.12 -2.54
C ASN A 95 -14.54 13.76 -1.16
N ASP A 96 -15.16 14.90 -0.87
CA ASP A 96 -15.06 15.60 0.44
C ASP A 96 -15.78 14.87 1.61
N SER A 97 -15.91 13.54 1.51
CA SER A 97 -16.66 12.72 2.46
C SER A 97 -15.71 11.89 3.32
N LEU A 98 -16.07 11.76 4.61
CA LEU A 98 -15.43 10.79 5.50
C LEU A 98 -15.69 9.37 4.97
N ALA A 99 -14.64 8.57 4.93
CA ALA A 99 -14.71 7.16 4.57
C ALA A 99 -14.53 6.29 5.81
N ILE A 100 -15.19 5.13 5.85
CA ILE A 100 -15.21 4.25 7.03
C ILE A 100 -14.67 2.88 6.65
N ALA A 101 -13.58 2.47 7.30
CA ALA A 101 -13.07 1.10 7.24
C ALA A 101 -13.69 0.28 8.36
N ASN A 102 -14.08 -0.96 8.04
CA ASN A 102 -14.48 -1.94 9.03
C ASN A 102 -13.30 -2.88 9.27
N VAL A 103 -12.76 -2.86 10.48
CA VAL A 103 -11.56 -3.63 10.85
C VAL A 103 -11.97 -4.74 11.80
N VAL A 104 -11.57 -5.97 11.48
CA VAL A 104 -11.68 -7.11 12.39
C VAL A 104 -10.32 -7.30 13.05
N LEU A 105 -10.26 -7.12 14.37
CA LEU A 105 -9.06 -7.32 15.16
C LEU A 105 -8.79 -8.82 15.37
N LYS A 106 -7.60 -9.17 15.88
CA LYS A 106 -7.19 -10.57 16.09
C LYS A 106 -8.07 -11.32 17.10
N ASP A 107 -8.76 -10.60 17.96
CA ASP A 107 -9.69 -11.13 18.97
C ASP A 107 -11.16 -11.08 18.52
N ASP A 108 -11.41 -10.99 17.21
CA ASP A 108 -12.72 -10.93 16.57
C ASP A 108 -13.57 -9.68 16.91
N ARG A 109 -13.00 -8.69 17.61
CA ARG A 109 -13.66 -7.40 17.78
C ARG A 109 -13.73 -6.66 16.45
N ASN A 110 -14.85 -5.97 16.23
CA ASN A 110 -15.06 -5.12 15.06
C ASN A 110 -14.88 -3.65 15.44
N LEU A 111 -13.97 -2.97 14.76
CA LEU A 111 -13.72 -1.55 14.88
C LEU A 111 -14.19 -0.82 13.61
N ARG A 112 -14.72 0.39 13.79
CA ARG A 112 -15.03 1.30 12.69
C ARG A 112 -14.08 2.47 12.75
N VAL A 113 -13.24 2.60 11.74
CA VAL A 113 -12.24 3.67 11.63
C VAL A 113 -12.67 4.62 10.54
N SER A 114 -12.82 5.90 10.89
CA SER A 114 -13.20 6.96 9.95
C SER A 114 -11.99 7.79 9.59
N ILE A 115 -11.71 7.96 8.31
CA ILE A 115 -10.64 8.84 7.82
C ILE A 115 -11.17 9.87 6.81
N GLY A 116 -10.49 11.02 6.76
CA GLY A 116 -10.77 12.08 5.81
C GLY A 116 -10.02 11.91 4.48
N VAL A 117 -10.40 12.78 3.54
CA VAL A 117 -9.91 12.92 2.15
C VAL A 117 -8.39 12.73 2.03
N GLY A 118 -7.60 13.53 2.76
CA GLY A 118 -6.14 13.57 2.58
C GLY A 118 -5.39 12.27 2.94
N LEU A 119 -5.95 11.43 3.81
CA LEU A 119 -5.33 10.16 4.19
C LEU A 119 -5.45 9.09 3.10
N ARG A 120 -6.48 9.18 2.25
CA ARG A 120 -6.79 8.16 1.24
C ARG A 120 -5.85 8.21 0.04
N SER A 121 -5.52 9.40 -0.45
CA SER A 121 -4.74 9.57 -1.68
C SER A 121 -3.26 9.91 -1.46
N VAL A 122 -2.93 10.69 -0.42
CA VAL A 122 -1.56 11.18 -0.22
C VAL A 122 -0.59 10.05 0.13
N ALA A 123 -0.99 9.12 0.99
CA ALA A 123 -0.15 7.99 1.37
C ALA A 123 0.20 7.10 0.16
N VAL A 124 -0.79 6.78 -0.69
CA VAL A 124 -0.59 5.95 -1.90
C VAL A 124 0.20 6.69 -2.97
N SER A 125 0.07 8.03 -3.04
CA SER A 125 0.90 8.86 -3.92
C SER A 125 2.40 8.72 -3.61
N GLY A 126 2.75 8.30 -2.39
CA GLY A 126 4.11 7.94 -2.01
C GLY A 126 4.75 6.85 -2.90
N LEU A 127 3.96 5.98 -3.55
CA LEU A 127 4.48 5.01 -4.51
C LEU A 127 5.05 5.66 -5.78
N PHE A 128 4.57 6.86 -6.14
CA PHE A 128 5.06 7.66 -7.27
C PHE A 128 6.06 8.73 -6.83
N TYR A 129 5.99 9.15 -5.56
CA TYR A 129 6.89 10.13 -4.94
C TYR A 129 7.53 9.56 -3.67
N PRO A 130 8.51 8.64 -3.77
CA PRO A 130 9.00 7.86 -2.63
C PRO A 130 9.63 8.67 -1.49
N LYS A 131 9.99 9.93 -1.77
CA LYS A 131 10.43 10.85 -0.73
C LYS A 131 9.34 11.10 0.32
N LEU A 132 8.06 11.05 -0.06
CA LEU A 132 6.94 11.21 0.87
C LEU A 132 6.86 10.04 1.87
N LEU A 133 7.23 8.83 1.45
CA LEU A 133 7.22 7.64 2.30
C LEU A 133 8.30 7.66 3.40
N HIS A 134 9.30 8.55 3.31
CA HIS A 134 10.45 8.62 4.20
C HIS A 134 10.59 9.98 4.92
N VAL A 135 9.75 10.96 4.56
CA VAL A 135 9.81 12.36 5.05
C VAL A 135 8.55 12.76 5.81
N LEU A 136 7.44 12.05 5.61
CA LEU A 136 6.32 12.07 6.53
C LEU A 136 6.74 11.36 7.81
#